data_AF-A0A4Y7QCD2-F1
#
_entry.id   AF-A0A4Y7QCD2-F1
#
_cell.length_a   1.000
_cell.length_b   1.000
_cell.length_c   1.000
_cell.angle_alpha   90.00
_cell.angle_beta   90.00
_cell.angle_gamma   90.00
#
_symmetry.space_group_name_H-M   'P 1'
#
loop_
_entity.id
_entity.type
_entity.pdbx_description
1 polymer ?
#
loop_
_entity_poly.entity_id
_entity_poly.type
_entity_poly.pdbx_seq_one_letter_code
_entity_poly.pdbx_strand_id
1 'polypeptide(L)'
;MSAPSLGNTMGALFLGLLLSTLLFGIICLQAYHYYQNFPEDRAYVKVFVAFLLALNAANVALFSEGMYHYLIANFGNFKAIMGPYGSLNIYSFLNSFITWMCQLYFAWRVWRVSNGNYFLTGAIICLTCIHFAFGTSMFLLRSGLWQC
;
A
#
# COMPACT_ATOMS: atom_id res chain seq x y z
N MET A 1 -27.61 -4.47 23.68
CA MET A 1 -26.29 -4.04 23.19
C MET A 1 -25.94 -4.90 21.99
N SER A 2 -26.15 -4.37 20.79
CA SER A 2 -25.86 -5.04 19.53
C SER A 2 -24.35 -5.26 19.42
N ALA A 3 -23.93 -6.53 19.43
CA ALA A 3 -22.55 -6.88 19.11
C ALA A 3 -22.16 -6.19 17.80
N PRO A 4 -21.01 -5.49 17.72
CA PRO A 4 -20.57 -4.88 16.47
C PRO A 4 -20.59 -5.97 15.39
N SER A 5 -21.40 -5.77 14.36
CA SER A 5 -21.71 -6.80 13.37
C SER A 5 -20.44 -7.12 12.58
N LEU A 6 -19.77 -8.20 12.98
CA LEU A 6 -18.60 -8.74 12.30
C LEU A 6 -18.79 -8.84 10.78
N GLY A 7 -20.03 -9.12 10.34
CA GLY A 7 -20.43 -9.11 8.94
C GLY A 7 -20.22 -7.77 8.22
N ASN A 8 -20.43 -6.63 8.89
CA ASN A 8 -20.20 -5.31 8.30
C ASN A 8 -18.71 -5.06 8.07
N THR A 9 -17.85 -5.44 9.03
CA THR A 9 -16.39 -5.29 8.89
C THR A 9 -15.81 -6.20 7.82
N MET A 10 -16.25 -7.46 7.78
CA MET A 10 -15.79 -8.42 6.75
C MET A 10 -16.28 -8.05 5.35
N GLY A 11 -17.54 -7.61 5.23
CA GLY A 11 -18.09 -7.09 3.98
C GLY A 11 -17.34 -5.85 3.48
N ALA A 12 -17.01 -4.92 4.38
CA ALA A 12 -16.22 -3.73 4.04
C ALA A 12 -14.79 -4.09 3.57
N LEU A 13 -14.13 -5.06 4.22
CA LEU A 13 -12.81 -5.54 3.80
C LEU A 13 -12.85 -6.20 2.41
N PHE A 14 -13.88 -7.00 2.14
CA PHE A 14 -14.07 -7.62 0.82
C PHE A 14 -14.31 -6.57 -0.28
N LEU A 15 -15.16 -5.57 -0.02
CA LEU A 15 -15.32 -4.43 -0.94
C LEU A 15 -14.02 -3.65 -1.13
N GLY A 16 -13.22 -3.51 -0.08
CA GLY A 16 -11.88 -2.94 -0.13
C GLY A 16 -10.93 -3.72 -1.03
N LEU A 17 -10.97 -5.06 -1.02
CA LEU A 17 -10.18 -5.91 -1.92
C LEU A 17 -10.59 -5.72 -3.39
N LEU A 18 -11.90 -5.67 -3.66
CA LEU A 18 -12.42 -5.41 -5.02
C LEU A 18 -11.93 -4.05 -5.52
N LEU A 19 -12.08 -3.01 -4.70
CA LEU A 19 -11.63 -1.67 -5.04
C LEU A 19 -10.11 -1.63 -5.26
N SER A 20 -9.33 -2.27 -4.39
CA SER A 20 -7.86 -2.35 -4.52
C SER A 20 -7.44 -3.01 -5.84
N THR A 21 -8.14 -4.07 -6.25
CA THR A 21 -7.88 -4.78 -7.51
C THR A 21 -8.23 -3.90 -8.72
N LEU A 22 -9.31 -3.12 -8.66
CA LEU A 22 -9.66 -2.14 -9.69
C LEU A 22 -8.61 -1.03 -9.80
N LEU A 23 -8.16 -0.48 -8.68
CA LEU A 23 -7.08 0.52 -8.65
C LEU A 23 -5.77 -0.04 -9.21
N PHE A 24 -5.44 -1.31 -8.92
CA PHE A 24 -4.30 -1.98 -9.53
C PHE A 24 -4.43 -2.02 -11.07
N GLY A 25 -5.62 -2.32 -11.60
CA GLY A 25 -5.88 -2.23 -13.05
C GLY A 25 -5.63 -0.84 -13.64
N ILE A 26 -6.03 0.22 -12.93
CA ILE A 26 -5.75 1.61 -13.32
C ILE A 26 -4.24 1.88 -13.34
N ILE A 27 -3.50 1.39 -12.34
CA ILE A 27 -2.05 1.54 -12.25
C ILE A 27 -1.34 0.81 -13.41
N CYS A 28 -1.82 -0.37 -13.81
CA CYS A 28 -1.34 -1.05 -15.01
C CYS A 28 -1.54 -0.20 -16.27
N LEU A 29 -2.72 0.41 -16.43
CA LEU A 29 -2.99 1.31 -17.57
C LEU A 29 -2.10 2.56 -17.55
N GLN A 30 -1.87 3.14 -16.37
CA GLN A 30 -0.95 4.28 -16.23
C GLN A 30 0.48 3.90 -16.62
N ALA A 31 0.95 2.73 -16.19
CA ALA A 31 2.27 2.21 -16.58
C ALA A 31 2.34 1.97 -18.09
N TYR A 32 1.32 1.36 -18.68
CA TYR A 32 1.24 1.15 -20.13
C TYR A 32 1.31 2.47 -20.91
N HIS A 33 0.50 3.46 -20.54
CA HIS A 33 0.54 4.79 -21.14
C HIS A 33 1.90 5.47 -20.99
N TYR A 34 2.59 5.28 -19.87
CA TYR A 34 3.93 5.80 -19.66
C TYR A 34 4.94 5.20 -20.64
N TYR A 35 4.94 3.87 -20.80
CA TYR A 35 5.84 3.20 -21.75
C TYR A 35 5.58 3.57 -23.21
N GLN A 36 4.32 3.84 -23.56
CA GLN A 36 3.94 4.24 -24.92
C GLN A 36 4.32 5.69 -25.25
N ASN A 37 4.10 6.63 -24.34
CA ASN A 37 4.30 8.06 -24.61
C ASN A 37 5.75 8.54 -24.38
N PHE A 38 6.55 7.82 -23.59
CA PHE A 38 7.92 8.22 -23.25
C PHE A 38 8.95 7.12 -23.60
N PRO A 39 9.09 6.77 -24.90
CA PRO A 39 10.02 5.72 -25.32
C PRO A 39 11.49 6.12 -25.12
N GLU A 40 11.83 7.41 -25.12
CA GLU A 40 13.20 7.91 -24.95
C GLU A 40 13.58 8.23 -23.48
N ASP A 41 12.68 8.00 -22.53
CA ASP A 41 12.96 8.31 -21.12
C ASP A 41 14.07 7.41 -20.54
N ARG A 42 14.81 7.96 -19.58
CA ARG A 42 15.98 7.31 -18.98
C ARG A 42 15.62 5.97 -18.35
N ALA A 43 16.47 4.96 -18.58
CA ALA A 43 16.23 3.57 -18.18
C ALA A 43 15.91 3.39 -16.68
N TYR A 44 16.48 4.23 -15.79
CA TYR A 44 16.19 4.15 -14.36
C TYR A 44 14.73 4.43 -14.01
N VAL A 45 14.05 5.34 -14.73
CA VAL A 45 12.63 5.64 -14.46
C VAL A 45 11.76 4.48 -14.89
N LYS A 46 12.07 3.85 -16.03
CA LYS A 46 11.39 2.66 -16.52
C LYS A 46 11.53 1.49 -15.53
N VAL A 47 12.75 1.20 -15.07
CA VAL A 47 12.99 0.16 -14.06
C VAL A 47 12.22 0.48 -12.77
N PHE A 48 12.20 1.73 -12.33
CA PHE A 48 11.44 2.16 -11.16
C PHE A 48 9.92 1.94 -11.32
N VAL A 49 9.35 2.27 -12.48
CA VAL A 49 7.92 2.04 -12.76
C VAL A 49 7.60 0.54 -12.81
N ALA A 50 8.44 -0.28 -13.44
CA ALA A 50 8.27 -1.73 -13.44
C ALA A 50 8.35 -2.32 -12.03
N PHE A 51 9.29 -1.83 -11.21
CA PHE A 51 9.45 -2.24 -9.82
C PHE A 51 8.22 -1.89 -8.98
N LEU A 52 7.70 -0.67 -9.10
CA LEU A 52 6.45 -0.25 -8.43
C LEU A 52 5.26 -1.12 -8.84
N LEU A 53 5.16 -1.46 -10.12
CA LEU A 53 4.10 -2.32 -10.62
C LEU A 53 4.17 -3.73 -10.00
N ALA A 54 5.38 -4.30 -9.92
CA ALA A 54 5.61 -5.60 -9.28
C ALA A 54 5.29 -5.58 -7.79
N LEU A 55 5.69 -4.53 -7.06
CA LEU A 55 5.35 -4.37 -5.64
C LEU A 55 3.84 -4.25 -5.44
N ASN A 56 3.15 -3.50 -6.30
CA ASN A 56 1.71 -3.34 -6.19
C ASN A 56 0.96 -4.65 -6.49
N ALA A 57 1.44 -5.45 -7.44
CA ALA A 57 0.92 -6.79 -7.70
C ALA A 57 1.10 -7.72 -6.48
N ALA A 58 2.28 -7.70 -5.86
CA ALA A 58 2.56 -8.45 -4.64
C ALA A 58 1.67 -7.99 -3.47
N ASN A 59 1.40 -6.69 -3.37
CA ASN A 59 0.52 -6.13 -2.35
C ASN A 59 -0.92 -6.63 -2.49
N VAL A 60 -1.49 -6.60 -3.70
CA VAL A 60 -2.84 -7.14 -3.97
C VAL A 60 -2.88 -8.65 -3.74
N ALA A 61 -1.85 -9.40 -4.12
CA ALA A 61 -1.75 -10.83 -3.88
C ALA A 61 -1.74 -11.18 -2.37
N LEU A 62 -0.93 -10.49 -1.58
CA LEU A 62 -0.89 -10.65 -0.12
C LEU A 62 -2.23 -10.27 0.54
N PHE A 63 -2.89 -9.25 0.03
CA PHE A 63 -4.20 -8.86 0.54
C PHE A 63 -5.27 -9.91 0.23
N SER A 64 -5.26 -10.45 -1.00
CA SER A 64 -6.16 -11.52 -1.41
C SER A 64 -5.94 -12.80 -0.60
N GLU A 65 -4.69 -13.16 -0.34
CA GLU A 65 -4.33 -14.33 0.49
C GLU A 65 -4.79 -14.15 1.95
N GLY A 66 -4.57 -12.97 2.52
CA GLY A 66 -5.11 -12.62 3.84
C GLY A 66 -6.63 -12.74 3.87
N MET A 67 -7.33 -12.19 2.88
CA MET A 67 -8.79 -12.29 2.76
C MET A 67 -9.28 -13.73 2.61
N TYR A 68 -8.58 -14.56 1.83
CA TYR A 68 -8.90 -15.99 1.74
C TYR A 68 -8.78 -16.69 3.10
N HIS A 69 -7.74 -16.37 3.87
CA HIS A 69 -7.54 -16.95 5.20
C HIS A 69 -8.64 -16.55 6.20
N TYR A 70 -9.04 -15.28 6.20
CA TYR A 70 -10.07 -14.75 7.10
C TYR A 70 -11.51 -15.12 6.69
N LEU A 71 -11.80 -15.16 5.39
CA LEU A 71 -13.18 -15.36 4.89
C LEU A 71 -13.51 -16.81 4.56
N ILE A 72 -12.54 -17.60 4.10
CA ILE A 72 -12.80 -18.98 3.63
C ILE A 72 -12.22 -20.00 4.62
N ALA A 73 -10.93 -19.89 4.95
CA ALA A 73 -10.25 -20.92 5.76
C ALA A 73 -10.71 -20.93 7.24
N ASN A 74 -11.08 -19.78 7.81
CA ASN A 74 -11.49 -19.65 9.21
C ASN A 74 -12.89 -19.02 9.37
N PHE A 75 -13.82 -19.37 8.48
CA PHE A 75 -15.19 -18.87 8.56
C PHE A 75 -15.84 -19.27 9.91
N GLY A 76 -16.14 -18.27 10.75
CA GLY A 76 -16.80 -18.48 12.06
C GLY A 76 -15.87 -18.68 13.27
N ASN A 77 -14.53 -18.71 13.10
CA ASN A 77 -13.60 -18.81 14.23
C ASN A 77 -13.11 -17.41 14.68
N PHE A 78 -13.78 -16.84 15.68
CA PHE A 78 -13.45 -15.53 16.25
C PHE A 78 -12.00 -15.40 16.76
N LYS A 79 -11.36 -16.52 17.14
CA LYS A 79 -9.98 -16.52 17.66
C LYS A 79 -8.94 -16.37 16.54
N ALA A 80 -9.23 -16.89 15.35
CA ALA A 80 -8.38 -16.70 14.17
C ALA A 80 -8.54 -15.28 13.58
N ILE A 81 -9.71 -14.68 13.73
CA ILE A 81 -10.00 -13.32 13.24
C ILE A 81 -9.27 -12.23 14.07
N MET A 82 -9.19 -12.41 15.39
CA MET A 82 -8.48 -11.47 16.28
C MET A 82 -6.97 -11.72 16.36
N GLY A 83 -6.46 -12.82 15.80
CA GLY A 83 -5.03 -13.13 15.78
C GLY A 83 -4.26 -12.32 14.73
N PRO A 84 -3.02 -11.86 15.02
CA PRO A 84 -2.17 -11.21 14.04
C PRO A 84 -1.78 -12.21 12.95
N TYR A 85 -2.38 -12.12 11.77
CA TYR A 85 -1.97 -12.89 10.61
C TYR A 85 -0.74 -12.26 9.95
N GLY A 86 0.30 -13.06 9.74
CA GLY A 86 1.59 -12.61 9.21
C GLY A 86 1.45 -11.90 7.87
N SER A 87 0.63 -12.42 6.96
CA SER A 87 0.47 -11.86 5.62
C SER A 87 -0.16 -10.47 5.62
N LEU A 88 -1.12 -10.19 6.50
CA LEU A 88 -1.69 -8.84 6.63
C LEU A 88 -0.68 -7.84 7.19
N ASN A 89 0.21 -8.28 8.07
CA ASN A 89 1.27 -7.42 8.61
C ASN A 89 2.29 -7.04 7.53
N ILE A 90 2.69 -8.02 6.70
CA ILE A 90 3.57 -7.81 5.55
C ILE A 90 2.88 -6.92 4.51
N TYR A 91 1.58 -7.13 4.24
CA TYR A 91 0.78 -6.28 3.37
C TYR A 91 0.79 -4.82 3.81
N SER A 92 0.55 -4.53 5.10
CA SER A 92 0.54 -3.15 5.62
C SER A 92 1.90 -2.48 5.46
N PHE A 93 2.99 -3.19 5.77
CA PHE A 93 4.34 -2.69 5.58
C PHE A 93 4.63 -2.36 4.11
N LEU A 94 4.29 -3.30 3.21
CA LEU A 94 4.49 -3.14 1.77
C LEU A 94 3.68 -1.96 1.22
N ASN A 95 2.45 -1.76 1.69
CA ASN A 95 1.60 -0.63 1.30
C ASN A 95 2.20 0.72 1.74
N SER A 96 2.71 0.82 2.97
CA SER A 96 3.41 2.03 3.44
C SER A 96 4.67 2.31 2.63
N PHE A 97 5.42 1.27 2.27
CA PHE A 97 6.62 1.42 1.44
C PHE A 97 6.30 1.90 0.01
N ILE A 98 5.29 1.32 -0.64
CA ILE A 98 4.82 1.76 -1.97
C ILE A 98 4.36 3.22 -1.93
N THR A 99 3.59 3.59 -0.90
CA THR A 99 3.10 4.97 -0.73
C THR A 99 4.25 5.95 -0.58
N TRP A 100 5.26 5.62 0.23
CA TRP A 100 6.45 6.45 0.41
C TRP A 100 7.22 6.65 -0.91
N MET A 101 7.46 5.58 -1.68
CA MET A 101 8.12 5.68 -2.98
C MET A 101 7.33 6.54 -3.98
N CYS A 102 6.01 6.35 -4.03
CA CYS A 102 5.12 7.13 -4.91
C CYS A 102 5.16 8.63 -4.55
N GLN A 103 5.10 8.94 -3.26
CA GLN A 103 5.14 10.32 -2.79
C GLN A 103 6.49 11.01 -3.04
N LEU A 104 7.61 10.30 -2.92
CA LEU A 104 8.93 10.81 -3.31
C LEU A 104 9.00 11.14 -4.81
N TYR A 105 8.45 10.27 -5.66
CA TYR A 105 8.38 10.53 -7.09
C TYR A 105 7.50 11.74 -7.42
N PHE A 106 6.36 11.87 -6.73
CA PHE A 106 5.48 13.03 -6.86
C PHE A 106 6.19 14.32 -6.41
N ALA A 107 6.90 14.30 -5.28
CA ALA A 107 7.68 15.44 -4.80
C ALA A 107 8.75 15.87 -5.81
N TRP A 108 9.46 14.91 -6.42
CA TRP A 108 10.44 15.19 -7.47
C TRP A 108 9.80 15.83 -8.71
N ARG A 109 8.64 15.34 -9.15
CA ARG A 109 7.88 15.92 -10.26
C ARG A 109 7.39 17.33 -9.94
N VAL A 110 6.85 17.56 -8.75
CA VAL A 110 6.40 18.88 -8.28
C VAL A 110 7.56 19.87 -8.22
N TRP A 111 8.72 19.45 -7.71
CA TRP A 111 9.91 20.30 -7.66
C TRP A 111 10.35 20.77 -9.05
N ARG A 112 10.34 19.86 -10.03
CA ARG A 112 10.65 20.15 -11.44
C ARG A 112 9.67 21.14 -12.08
N VAL A 113 8.38 21.05 -11.74
CA VAL A 113 7.32 21.92 -12.31
C VAL A 113 7.24 23.27 -11.59
N SER A 114 7.49 23.31 -10.28
CA SER A 114 7.35 24.50 -9.44
C SER A 114 8.57 25.45 -9.51
N ASN A 115 9.52 25.21 -10.42
CA ASN A 115 10.67 26.09 -10.66
C ASN A 115 11.48 26.42 -9.38
N GLY A 116 11.64 25.44 -8.47
CA GLY A 116 12.50 25.58 -7.29
C GLY A 116 11.82 26.06 -6.00
N ASN A 117 10.50 25.94 -5.83
CA ASN A 117 9.87 26.23 -4.54
C ASN A 117 10.20 25.14 -3.49
N TYR A 118 11.28 25.36 -2.75
CA TYR A 118 11.81 24.44 -1.74
C TYR A 118 10.84 24.22 -0.57
N PHE A 119 9.99 25.21 -0.24
CA PHE A 119 9.06 25.10 0.88
C PHE A 119 7.98 24.04 0.65
N LEU A 120 7.38 24.03 -0.55
CA LEU A 120 6.33 23.07 -0.91
C LEU A 120 6.90 21.65 -1.02
N THR A 121 8.08 21.52 -1.64
CA THR A 121 8.74 20.21 -1.81
C THR A 121 9.20 19.65 -0.45
N GLY A 122 9.75 20.49 0.41
CA GLY A 122 10.17 20.11 1.77
C GLY A 122 8.98 19.69 2.65
N ALA A 123 7.86 20.42 2.58
CA ALA A 123 6.65 20.06 3.32
C ALA A 123 6.11 18.68 2.89
N ILE A 124 6.09 18.40 1.58
CA ILE A 124 5.69 17.08 1.08
C ILE A 124 6.65 16.01 1.61
N ILE A 125 7.96 16.18 1.46
CA ILE A 125 8.94 15.17 1.93
C ILE A 125 8.79 14.92 3.43
N CYS A 126 8.70 15.96 4.25
CA CYS A 126 8.50 15.82 5.70
C CYS A 126 7.23 15.02 6.03
N LEU A 127 6.10 15.34 5.40
CA LEU A 127 4.84 14.64 5.63
C LEU A 127 4.94 13.14 5.27
N THR A 128 5.66 12.85 4.18
CA THR A 128 5.82 11.47 3.67
C THR A 128 6.73 10.64 4.58
N CYS A 129 7.76 11.26 5.17
CA CYS A 129 8.60 10.64 6.17
C CYS A 129 7.84 10.36 7.47
N ILE A 130 6.98 11.30 7.91
CA ILE A 130 6.11 11.10 9.08
C ILE A 130 5.16 9.93 8.84
N HIS A 131 4.57 9.84 7.64
CA HIS A 131 3.66 8.76 7.30
C HIS A 131 4.35 7.39 7.31
N PHE A 132 5.58 7.30 6.77
CA PHE A 132 6.37 6.08 6.81
C PHE A 132 6.80 5.70 8.25
N ALA A 133 7.20 6.68 9.07
CA ALA A 133 7.53 6.47 10.48
C ALA A 133 6.32 5.95 11.28
N PHE A 134 5.12 6.44 10.97
CA PHE A 134 3.89 5.95 11.59
C PHE A 134 3.53 4.52 11.14
N GLY A 135 3.67 4.21 9.85
CA GLY A 135 3.42 2.85 9.34
C GLY A 135 4.38 1.81 9.93
N THR A 136 5.66 2.16 10.05
CA THR A 136 6.69 1.29 10.64
C THR A 136 6.51 1.11 12.15
N SER A 137 6.15 2.16 12.90
CA SER A 137 5.88 2.03 14.34
C SER A 137 4.66 1.16 14.62
N MET A 138 3.61 1.25 13.80
CA MET A 138 2.44 0.37 13.93
C MET A 138 2.77 -1.10 13.61
N PHE A 139 3.62 -1.36 12.62
CA PHE A 139 4.14 -2.70 12.34
C PHE A 139 4.96 -3.25 13.52
N LEU A 140 5.80 -2.43 14.14
CA LEU A 140 6.59 -2.80 15.32
C LEU A 140 5.73 -3.08 16.55
N LEU A 141 4.69 -2.28 16.77
CA LEU A 141 3.71 -2.51 17.84
C LEU A 141 2.95 -3.83 17.63
N ARG A 142 2.60 -4.15 16.39
CA ARG A 142 1.82 -5.35 16.03
C ARG A 142 2.65 -6.64 16.00
N SER A 143 3.95 -6.56 15.77
CA SER A 143 4.87 -7.72 15.72
C SER A 143 5.31 -8.23 17.11
N GLY A 144 4.85 -7.62 18.20
CA GLY A 144 5.04 -8.15 19.56
C GLY A 144 6.47 -7.99 20.11
N LEU A 145 7.35 -7.25 19.44
CA LEU A 145 8.74 -7.03 19.88
C LEU A 145 8.88 -6.11 21.12
N TRP A 146 7.77 -5.59 21.67
CA TRP A 146 7.72 -4.81 22.92
C TRP A 146 7.22 -5.62 24.15
N GLN A 147 7.09 -6.95 24.05
CA GLN A 147 6.82 -7.82 25.20
C GLN A 147 8.10 -8.39 25.86
N CYS A 148 9.24 -7.71 25.69
CA CYS A 148 10.47 -7.96 26.45
C CYS A 148 10.75 -6.77 27.37
#